data_AF-A0A8C0J9Q2-F1
#
_entry.id   AF-A0A8C0J9Q2-F1
#
_cell.length_a   1.000
_cell.length_b   1.000
_cell.length_c   1.000
_cell.angle_alpha   90.00
_cell.angle_beta   90.00
_cell.angle_gamma   90.00
#
_symmetry.space_group_name_H-M   'P 1'
#
loop_
_entity.id
_entity.type
_entity.pdbx_description
1 polymer ?
#
loop_
_entity_poly.entity_id
_entity_poly.type
_entity_poly.pdbx_seq_one_letter_code
_entity_poly.pdbx_strand_id
1 'polypeptide(L)'
;MAPPFSIPSVQRLSTQRIAPPVPSLCLFFFRQTQLWVDWSLPLLGVTVLLVTYSALLLVGPALWGPHCILPAGDTAPDLLWALSGAGVSAPQATGPFLHIGAVAGVTLLAWPVADCFYHTPPKVLLLLVYFGLTTALYLAPLMISSPCLMEDNQLPPKPALSGHRGAPMLAPENTLMSFQKSVDCDVHVFETDVMVSADGIPFLMHDETLTRTTNVREVFPAQATMNGTAFNWTDLQQLDAGSWFLEVRPPSLGLAGRDQVQAQKIPSLQQVLQEAKQHNISIMFDLRPENHTDYQSFINVTVETILRSGIPPQLILWLPDGFREQVRQQAPGFQQIYGLKSSWNETESPLRVNLPYQDVSTEQIGRYRQDNISVNLYVVNEPWLFSVLWCAGAGSVTTNACQVLKEMKRPLWLTYLMVWIVTDCVSFLLILSAFLLLQ
;
A
#
# COMPACT_ATOMS: atom_id res chain seq x y z
N MET A 1 13.95 -106.08 -5.10
CA MET A 1 15.16 -105.35 -4.61
C MET A 1 14.82 -103.87 -4.56
N ALA A 2 15.34 -103.16 -3.56
CA ALA A 2 14.91 -101.81 -3.17
C ALA A 2 16.00 -100.74 -3.54
N PRO A 3 15.86 -99.44 -3.18
CA PRO A 3 16.42 -98.30 -3.92
C PRO A 3 17.76 -97.79 -3.31
N PRO A 4 18.25 -96.53 -3.49
CA PRO A 4 17.64 -95.27 -2.97
C PRO A 4 17.93 -94.02 -3.89
N PHE A 5 17.91 -92.72 -3.54
CA PHE A 5 17.57 -91.94 -2.33
C PHE A 5 17.10 -90.49 -2.69
N SER A 6 16.13 -89.96 -1.94
CA SER A 6 15.92 -88.56 -1.46
C SER A 6 16.43 -87.30 -2.20
N ILE A 7 15.52 -86.31 -2.32
CA ILE A 7 15.81 -84.86 -2.20
C ILE A 7 15.13 -84.34 -0.92
N PRO A 8 15.85 -83.80 0.09
CA PRO A 8 15.25 -83.19 1.27
C PRO A 8 15.46 -81.66 1.38
N SER A 9 14.32 -80.96 1.56
CA SER A 9 14.08 -79.78 2.43
C SER A 9 15.06 -78.60 2.55
N VAL A 10 14.56 -77.42 2.14
CA VAL A 10 14.37 -76.18 2.95
C VAL A 10 15.49 -75.75 3.92
N GLN A 11 16.08 -74.56 3.68
CA GLN A 11 16.13 -73.49 4.70
C GLN A 11 16.33 -72.08 4.13
N ARG A 12 15.94 -71.07 4.93
CA ARG A 12 15.94 -69.64 4.57
C ARG A 12 17.34 -69.04 4.72
N LEU A 13 17.68 -68.07 3.88
CA LEU A 13 18.54 -66.94 4.27
C LEU A 13 17.82 -65.63 3.94
N SER A 14 17.74 -64.75 4.94
CA SER A 14 17.08 -63.45 4.84
C SER A 14 18.10 -62.35 4.57
N THR A 15 17.84 -61.49 3.59
CA THR A 15 18.50 -60.20 3.46
C THR A 15 17.46 -59.07 3.49
N GLN A 16 17.51 -58.35 4.60
CA GLN A 16 17.01 -57.00 4.91
C GLN A 16 16.03 -56.31 3.95
N ARG A 17 14.91 -55.86 4.53
CA ARG A 17 14.11 -54.77 3.96
C ARG A 17 14.95 -53.50 3.94
N ILE A 18 15.32 -53.03 2.76
CA ILE A 18 15.67 -51.63 2.54
C ILE A 18 14.35 -50.89 2.35
N ALA A 19 14.07 -49.90 3.20
CA ALA A 19 12.91 -49.03 2.99
C ALA A 19 13.16 -48.19 1.72
N PRO A 20 12.18 -48.04 0.81
CA PRO A 20 12.33 -47.11 -0.30
C PRO A 20 12.46 -45.67 0.23
N PRO A 21 13.15 -44.78 -0.50
CA PRO A 21 13.22 -43.38 -0.12
C PRO A 21 11.84 -42.72 -0.12
N VAL A 22 11.75 -41.57 0.53
CA VAL A 22 10.53 -40.73 0.65
C VAL A 22 9.77 -40.68 -0.68
N PRO A 23 8.45 -40.93 -0.70
CA PRO A 23 7.70 -41.02 -1.95
C PRO A 23 7.77 -39.68 -2.69
N SER A 24 8.25 -39.71 -3.94
CA SER A 24 8.23 -38.54 -4.81
C SER A 24 6.80 -38.06 -5.06
N LEU A 25 6.62 -36.76 -5.37
CA LEU A 25 5.30 -36.21 -5.70
C LEU A 25 4.60 -37.02 -6.83
N CYS A 26 5.39 -37.49 -7.81
CA CYS A 26 4.90 -38.34 -8.90
C CYS A 26 4.28 -39.65 -8.37
N LEU A 27 4.82 -40.25 -7.32
CA LEU A 27 4.31 -41.48 -6.69
C LEU A 27 3.00 -41.26 -5.92
N PHE A 28 2.81 -40.06 -5.36
CA PHE A 28 1.54 -39.66 -4.73
C PHE A 28 0.44 -39.44 -5.77
N PHE A 29 0.70 -38.65 -6.82
CA PHE A 29 -0.30 -38.39 -7.86
C PHE A 29 -0.60 -39.62 -8.71
N PHE A 30 0.39 -40.45 -9.05
CA PHE A 30 0.17 -41.70 -9.79
C PHE A 30 -0.79 -42.65 -9.05
N ARG A 31 -0.73 -42.71 -7.71
CA ARG A 31 -1.69 -43.49 -6.92
C ARG A 31 -3.14 -42.98 -7.05
N GLN A 32 -3.35 -41.68 -7.23
CA GLN A 32 -4.70 -41.11 -7.39
C GLN A 32 -5.21 -41.17 -8.84
N THR A 33 -4.35 -40.93 -9.84
CA THR A 33 -4.78 -40.74 -11.24
C THR A 33 -4.52 -41.95 -12.14
N GLN A 34 -3.70 -42.92 -11.71
CA GLN A 34 -3.20 -44.05 -12.53
C GLN A 34 -2.48 -43.63 -13.83
N LEU A 35 -2.14 -42.34 -13.97
CA LEU A 35 -1.45 -41.77 -15.12
C LEU A 35 -0.04 -41.35 -14.70
N TRP A 36 0.97 -41.97 -15.32
CA TRP A 36 2.37 -41.54 -15.18
C TRP A 36 2.56 -40.27 -16.02
N VAL A 37 2.43 -39.11 -15.36
CA VAL A 37 2.82 -37.81 -15.90
C VAL A 37 4.12 -37.42 -15.23
N ASP A 38 5.15 -37.14 -16.02
CA ASP A 38 6.39 -36.58 -15.50
C ASP A 38 6.17 -35.10 -15.18
N TRP A 39 5.73 -34.84 -13.94
CA TRP A 39 5.47 -33.50 -13.43
C TRP A 39 6.72 -32.62 -13.37
N SER A 40 7.93 -33.17 -13.51
CA SER A 40 9.15 -32.37 -13.58
C SER A 40 9.12 -31.41 -14.77
N LEU A 41 8.62 -31.83 -15.94
CA LEU A 41 8.57 -31.00 -17.15
C LEU A 41 7.55 -29.84 -17.03
N PRO A 42 6.30 -30.02 -16.57
CA PRO A 42 5.39 -28.93 -16.22
C PRO A 42 5.94 -28.00 -15.12
N LEU A 43 6.52 -28.54 -14.05
CA LEU A 43 7.10 -27.72 -12.96
C LEU A 43 8.31 -26.92 -13.43
N LEU A 44 9.20 -27.51 -14.23
CA LEU A 44 10.32 -26.84 -14.88
C LEU A 44 9.80 -25.75 -15.82
N GLY A 45 8.79 -26.05 -16.65
CA GLY A 45 8.16 -25.10 -17.56
C GLY A 45 7.58 -23.89 -16.83
N VAL A 46 6.78 -24.13 -15.78
CA VAL A 46 6.20 -23.06 -14.93
C VAL A 46 7.28 -22.27 -14.21
N THR A 47 8.30 -22.92 -13.65
CA THR A 47 9.39 -22.24 -12.94
C THR A 47 10.23 -21.40 -13.89
N VAL A 48 10.56 -21.90 -15.08
CA VAL A 48 11.24 -21.13 -16.14
C VAL A 48 10.38 -19.95 -16.60
N LEU A 49 9.06 -20.12 -16.76
CA LEU A 49 8.15 -19.03 -17.11
C LEU A 49 8.14 -17.94 -16.04
N LEU A 50 8.00 -18.32 -14.76
CA LEU A 50 8.00 -17.39 -13.63
C LEU A 50 9.35 -16.69 -13.44
N VAL A 51 10.47 -17.41 -13.51
CA VAL A 51 11.82 -16.82 -13.41
C VAL A 51 12.10 -15.88 -14.59
N THR A 52 11.72 -16.26 -15.81
CA THR A 52 11.90 -15.41 -17.01
C THR A 52 11.01 -14.17 -16.91
N TYR A 53 9.76 -14.30 -16.44
CA TYR A 53 8.85 -13.18 -16.22
C TYR A 53 9.36 -12.21 -15.14
N SER A 54 9.82 -12.73 -13.99
CA SER A 54 10.43 -11.92 -12.93
C SER A 54 11.72 -11.23 -13.38
N ALA A 55 12.58 -11.92 -14.14
CA ALA A 55 13.79 -11.34 -14.72
C ALA A 55 13.46 -10.24 -15.74
N LEU A 56 12.44 -10.44 -16.59
CA LEU A 56 11.98 -9.43 -17.54
C LEU A 56 11.34 -8.21 -16.84
N LEU A 57 10.64 -8.38 -15.72
CA LEU A 57 10.13 -7.25 -14.92
C LEU A 57 11.25 -6.46 -14.22
N LEU A 58 12.33 -7.13 -13.80
CA LEU A 58 13.49 -6.50 -13.16
C LEU A 58 14.41 -5.79 -14.16
N VAL A 59 14.65 -6.39 -15.32
CA VAL A 59 15.66 -5.94 -16.30
C VAL A 59 15.04 -5.19 -17.49
N GLY A 60 13.79 -5.50 -17.86
CA GLY A 60 13.06 -4.90 -18.98
C GLY A 60 13.00 -3.37 -18.94
N PRO A 61 12.70 -2.71 -17.80
CA PRO A 61 12.71 -1.25 -17.71
C PRO A 61 14.05 -0.60 -18.07
N ALA A 62 15.17 -1.30 -17.82
CA ALA A 62 16.52 -0.84 -18.14
C ALA A 62 16.93 -1.10 -19.61
N LEU A 63 16.29 -2.06 -20.29
CA LEU A 63 16.58 -2.41 -21.69
C LEU A 63 15.63 -1.76 -22.70
N TRP A 64 14.36 -1.59 -22.35
CA TRP A 64 13.30 -1.17 -23.29
C TRP A 64 12.58 0.13 -22.86
N GLY A 65 12.96 0.72 -21.73
CA GLY A 65 12.35 1.93 -21.19
C GLY A 65 11.03 1.68 -20.45
N PRO A 66 10.46 2.72 -19.80
CA PRO A 66 9.38 2.57 -18.81
C PRO A 66 8.00 2.22 -19.38
N HIS A 67 7.84 2.06 -20.71
CA HIS A 67 6.54 1.87 -21.36
C HIS A 67 6.27 0.46 -21.90
N CYS A 68 7.24 -0.46 -21.82
CA CYS A 68 7.09 -1.83 -22.32
C CYS A 68 6.61 -2.81 -21.24
N ILE A 69 5.33 -2.72 -20.85
CA ILE A 69 4.67 -3.74 -20.02
C ILE A 69 4.04 -4.78 -20.95
N LEU A 70 4.44 -6.05 -20.82
CA LEU A 70 3.80 -7.17 -21.52
C LEU A 70 2.45 -7.52 -20.87
N PRO A 71 1.40 -7.83 -21.65
CA PRO A 71 0.10 -8.19 -21.10
C PRO A 71 0.16 -9.57 -20.42
N ALA A 72 -0.19 -9.61 -19.12
CA ALA A 72 -0.31 -10.84 -18.34
C ALA A 72 -1.79 -11.11 -17.99
N GLY A 73 -2.18 -12.39 -17.98
CA GLY A 73 -3.58 -12.80 -17.79
C GLY A 73 -4.13 -12.63 -16.36
N ASP A 74 -5.44 -12.82 -16.25
CA ASP A 74 -6.36 -12.21 -15.27
C ASP A 74 -6.26 -12.66 -13.79
N THR A 75 -5.06 -12.85 -13.22
CA THR A 75 -4.89 -13.16 -11.78
C THR A 75 -3.78 -12.39 -11.06
N ALA A 76 -3.01 -11.55 -11.75
CA ALA A 76 -2.09 -10.58 -11.14
C ALA A 76 -2.34 -9.07 -11.42
N PRO A 77 -3.54 -8.56 -11.81
CA PRO A 77 -3.65 -7.17 -12.27
C PRO A 77 -3.49 -6.15 -11.15
N ASP A 78 -4.14 -6.35 -10.00
CA ASP A 78 -4.33 -5.28 -9.00
C ASP A 78 -3.02 -4.76 -8.42
N LEU A 79 -2.06 -5.64 -8.14
CA LEU A 79 -0.75 -5.25 -7.60
C LEU A 79 0.08 -4.49 -8.65
N LEU A 80 0.15 -4.99 -9.89
CA LEU A 80 0.92 -4.35 -10.97
C LEU A 80 0.27 -3.05 -11.46
N TRP A 81 -1.06 -2.97 -11.47
CA TRP A 81 -1.80 -1.76 -11.84
C TRP A 81 -1.66 -0.68 -10.76
N ALA A 82 -1.80 -1.04 -9.48
CA ALA A 82 -1.56 -0.12 -8.36
C ALA A 82 -0.12 0.43 -8.32
N LEU A 83 0.86 -0.35 -8.79
CA LEU A 83 2.25 0.09 -8.94
C LEU A 83 2.50 0.96 -10.17
N SER A 84 1.67 0.86 -11.21
CA SER A 84 1.80 1.69 -12.42
C SER A 84 1.18 3.08 -12.27
N GLY A 85 0.11 3.21 -11.47
CA GLY A 85 -0.52 4.49 -11.15
C GLY A 85 0.15 5.29 -10.02
N ALA A 86 1.28 4.83 -9.47
CA ALA A 86 1.77 5.32 -8.18
C ALA A 86 2.77 6.49 -8.21
N GLY A 87 3.32 6.89 -9.37
CA GLY A 87 4.46 7.82 -9.49
C GLY A 87 5.80 7.24 -8.99
N VAL A 88 5.74 6.44 -7.92
CA VAL A 88 6.72 5.42 -7.53
C VAL A 88 6.79 4.35 -8.61
N SER A 89 7.96 4.16 -9.22
CA SER A 89 8.10 3.12 -10.25
C SER A 89 7.96 1.73 -9.61
N ALA A 90 7.19 0.83 -10.25
CA ALA A 90 6.95 -0.53 -9.76
C ALA A 90 8.17 -1.25 -9.12
N PRO A 91 9.39 -1.25 -9.71
CA PRO A 91 10.56 -1.89 -9.11
C PRO A 91 11.02 -1.29 -7.76
N GLN A 92 10.68 -0.04 -7.40
CA GLN A 92 11.10 0.58 -6.13
C GLN A 92 10.57 -0.13 -4.89
N ALA A 93 9.40 -0.77 -5.00
CA ALA A 93 8.72 -1.47 -3.92
C ALA A 93 8.67 -2.99 -4.10
N THR A 94 8.46 -3.50 -5.33
CA THR A 94 8.38 -4.95 -5.58
C THR A 94 9.68 -5.58 -6.06
N GLY A 95 10.67 -4.79 -6.46
CA GLY A 95 12.00 -5.28 -6.85
C GLY A 95 12.60 -6.27 -5.84
N PRO A 96 12.60 -5.99 -4.53
CA PRO A 96 12.99 -6.94 -3.49
C PRO A 96 12.28 -8.30 -3.53
N PHE A 97 10.95 -8.30 -3.67
CA PHE A 97 10.16 -9.53 -3.73
C PHE A 97 10.40 -10.33 -5.02
N LEU A 98 10.45 -9.62 -6.17
CA LEU A 98 10.72 -10.22 -7.47
C LEU A 98 12.12 -10.82 -7.52
N HIS A 99 13.12 -10.15 -6.93
CA HIS A 99 14.49 -10.66 -6.82
C HIS A 99 14.55 -11.96 -6.00
N ILE A 100 14.03 -11.94 -4.77
CA ILE A 100 14.02 -13.11 -3.89
C ILE A 100 13.27 -14.29 -4.54
N GLY A 101 12.14 -14.01 -5.19
CA GLY A 101 11.37 -15.02 -5.94
C GLY A 101 12.14 -15.61 -7.13
N ALA A 102 12.81 -14.77 -7.92
CA ALA A 102 13.62 -15.21 -9.06
C ALA A 102 14.85 -16.03 -8.62
N VAL A 103 15.53 -15.63 -7.54
CA VAL A 103 16.66 -16.37 -6.97
C VAL A 103 16.20 -17.71 -6.38
N ALA A 104 15.07 -17.76 -5.67
CA ALA A 104 14.48 -19.03 -5.24
C ALA A 104 14.14 -19.94 -6.43
N GLY A 105 13.57 -19.39 -7.51
CA GLY A 105 13.26 -20.14 -8.72
C GLY A 105 14.50 -20.71 -9.42
N VAL A 106 15.57 -19.91 -9.61
CA VAL A 106 16.81 -20.40 -10.22
C VAL A 106 17.54 -21.42 -9.34
N THR A 107 17.42 -21.31 -8.00
CA THR A 107 17.89 -22.32 -7.04
C THR A 107 17.18 -23.65 -7.22
N LEU A 108 15.85 -23.64 -7.34
CA LEU A 108 15.05 -24.87 -7.55
C LEU A 108 15.35 -25.53 -8.90
N LEU A 109 15.68 -24.74 -9.93
CA LEU A 109 16.11 -25.24 -11.23
C LEU A 109 17.52 -25.89 -11.20
N ALA A 110 18.32 -25.72 -10.14
CA ALA A 110 19.66 -26.29 -10.07
C ALA A 110 19.69 -27.82 -10.20
N TRP A 111 18.74 -28.51 -9.55
CA TRP A 111 18.67 -29.97 -9.55
C TRP A 111 18.41 -30.57 -10.95
N PRO A 112 17.34 -30.19 -11.69
CA PRO A 112 17.14 -30.69 -13.05
C PRO A 112 18.20 -30.21 -14.04
N VAL A 113 18.80 -29.04 -13.84
CA VAL A 113 19.92 -28.57 -14.70
C VAL A 113 21.18 -29.40 -14.45
N ALA A 114 21.48 -29.76 -13.20
CA ALA A 114 22.58 -30.67 -12.86
C ALA A 114 22.34 -32.08 -13.40
N ASP A 115 21.12 -32.62 -13.29
CA ASP A 115 20.77 -33.93 -13.86
C ASP A 115 20.98 -33.97 -15.39
N CYS A 116 20.46 -32.97 -16.12
CA CYS A 116 20.74 -32.79 -17.54
C CYS A 116 22.25 -32.64 -17.83
N PHE A 117 23.00 -31.90 -17.01
CA PHE A 117 24.44 -31.75 -17.19
C PHE A 117 25.20 -33.08 -17.07
N TYR A 118 24.79 -33.99 -16.20
CA TYR A 118 25.41 -35.31 -16.10
C TYR A 118 24.98 -36.23 -17.26
N HIS A 119 23.70 -36.23 -17.63
CA HIS A 119 23.13 -37.23 -18.56
C HIS A 119 23.07 -36.83 -20.05
N THR A 120 23.07 -35.54 -20.41
CA THR A 120 22.83 -35.09 -21.81
C THR A 120 23.81 -34.00 -22.30
N PRO A 121 24.37 -34.12 -23.53
CA PRO A 121 25.06 -33.02 -24.21
C PRO A 121 24.05 -32.03 -24.85
N PRO A 122 24.40 -30.75 -25.07
CA PRO A 122 25.71 -30.13 -24.89
C PRO A 122 25.92 -29.50 -23.49
N LYS A 123 26.87 -30.05 -22.73
CA LYS A 123 27.13 -29.70 -21.33
C LYS A 123 27.58 -28.26 -21.10
N VAL A 124 28.50 -27.75 -21.94
CA VAL A 124 29.11 -26.42 -21.77
C VAL A 124 28.10 -25.29 -21.98
N LEU A 125 27.27 -25.39 -23.02
CA LEU A 125 26.27 -24.35 -23.34
C LEU A 125 25.22 -24.24 -22.22
N LEU A 126 24.77 -25.38 -21.68
CA LEU A 126 23.81 -25.43 -20.57
C LEU A 126 24.36 -24.70 -19.32
N LEU A 127 25.60 -24.98 -18.93
CA LEU A 127 26.24 -24.31 -17.80
C LEU A 127 26.43 -22.80 -18.04
N LEU A 128 26.88 -22.39 -19.23
CA LEU A 128 27.08 -20.97 -19.55
C LEU A 128 25.78 -20.17 -19.47
N VAL A 129 24.66 -20.71 -19.99
CA VAL A 129 23.35 -20.07 -19.91
C VAL A 129 22.85 -20.02 -18.47
N TYR A 130 22.92 -21.13 -17.72
CA TYR A 130 22.41 -21.21 -16.36
C TYR A 130 23.19 -20.31 -15.38
N PHE A 131 24.53 -20.38 -15.37
CA PHE A 131 25.35 -19.52 -14.51
C PHE A 131 25.36 -18.07 -14.97
N GLY A 132 25.26 -17.80 -16.27
CA GLY A 132 25.07 -16.43 -16.79
C GLY A 132 23.77 -15.79 -16.27
N LEU A 133 22.65 -16.51 -16.36
CA LEU A 133 21.35 -16.06 -15.84
C LEU A 133 21.34 -15.93 -14.32
N THR A 134 21.95 -16.89 -13.60
CA THR A 134 22.09 -16.82 -12.13
C THR A 134 22.91 -15.59 -11.70
N THR A 135 24.03 -15.32 -12.38
CA THR A 135 24.88 -14.15 -12.10
C THR A 135 24.14 -12.84 -12.40
N ALA A 136 23.38 -12.79 -13.50
CA ALA A 136 22.56 -11.63 -13.82
C ALA A 136 21.45 -11.39 -12.79
N LEU A 137 20.85 -12.45 -12.21
CA LEU A 137 19.88 -12.33 -11.13
C LEU A 137 20.52 -11.81 -9.84
N TYR A 138 21.65 -12.37 -9.39
CA TYR A 138 22.38 -11.90 -8.19
C TYR A 138 22.83 -10.43 -8.30
N LEU A 139 23.12 -9.95 -9.51
CA LEU A 139 23.49 -8.56 -9.75
C LEU A 139 22.29 -7.64 -10.02
N ALA A 140 21.08 -8.18 -10.22
CA ALA A 140 19.89 -7.39 -10.52
C ALA A 140 19.56 -6.32 -9.46
N PRO A 141 19.78 -6.53 -8.14
CA PRO A 141 19.55 -5.50 -7.13
C PRO A 141 20.40 -4.24 -7.29
N LEU A 142 21.56 -4.30 -7.96
CA LEU A 142 22.35 -3.11 -8.30
C LEU A 142 21.62 -2.17 -9.28
N MET A 143 20.64 -2.69 -10.02
CA MET A 143 19.83 -1.93 -10.97
C MET A 143 18.52 -1.38 -10.33
N ILE A 144 18.22 -1.76 -9.08
CA ILE A 144 17.03 -1.28 -8.36
C ILE A 144 17.41 0.03 -7.64
N SER A 145 17.07 1.17 -8.23
CA SER A 145 17.06 2.42 -7.47
C SER A 145 15.84 2.42 -6.54
N SER A 146 16.04 2.52 -5.23
CA SER A 146 14.96 2.67 -4.24
C SER A 146 15.45 3.55 -3.09
N PRO A 147 14.64 4.51 -2.59
CA PRO A 147 15.09 5.42 -1.54
C PRO A 147 15.42 4.70 -0.23
N CYS A 148 14.89 3.50 0.00
CA CYS A 148 15.19 2.72 1.22
C CYS A 148 16.55 2.00 1.20
N LEU A 149 17.33 2.10 0.12
CA LEU A 149 18.71 1.60 0.07
C LEU A 149 19.67 2.62 0.69
N MET A 150 19.57 2.80 2.00
CA MET A 150 20.38 3.74 2.79
C MET A 150 20.84 3.11 4.10
N GLU A 151 21.83 3.72 4.75
CA GLU A 151 22.23 3.34 6.12
C GLU A 151 21.17 3.80 7.15
N ASP A 152 20.98 3.03 8.22
CA ASP A 152 20.07 3.35 9.35
C ASP A 152 20.27 4.77 9.92
N ASN A 153 21.49 5.32 9.82
CA ASN A 153 21.86 6.66 10.33
C ASN A 153 21.38 7.82 9.43
N GLN A 154 21.00 7.55 8.18
CA GLN A 154 20.50 8.52 7.20
C GLN A 154 18.97 8.56 7.14
N LEU A 155 18.30 7.61 7.81
CA LEU A 155 16.85 7.47 7.80
C LEU A 155 16.15 8.76 8.27
N PRO A 156 15.20 9.30 7.49
CA PRO A 156 14.39 10.45 7.92
C PRO A 156 13.57 10.13 9.19
N PRO A 157 13.14 11.14 9.97
CA PRO A 157 12.09 10.95 10.97
C PRO A 157 10.86 10.27 10.37
N LYS A 158 10.15 9.46 11.15
CA LYS A 158 8.89 8.84 10.71
C LYS A 158 7.90 9.93 10.28
N PRO A 159 7.29 9.85 9.08
CA PRO A 159 6.26 10.79 8.67
C PRO A 159 5.11 10.80 9.67
N ALA A 160 4.64 11.99 10.03
CA ALA A 160 3.46 12.13 10.88
C ALA A 160 2.19 11.64 10.14
N LEU A 161 1.20 11.18 10.89
CA LEU A 161 -0.06 10.70 10.31
C LEU A 161 -1.11 11.81 10.33
N SER A 162 -1.76 12.02 9.18
CA SER A 162 -2.95 12.84 9.01
C SER A 162 -4.13 11.87 8.79
N GLY A 163 -5.16 11.95 9.62
CA GLY A 163 -6.32 11.06 9.53
C GLY A 163 -7.26 11.52 8.43
N HIS A 164 -7.29 10.81 7.28
CA HIS A 164 -8.15 11.14 6.14
C HIS A 164 -9.61 11.00 6.56
N ARG A 165 -10.39 12.09 6.59
CA ARG A 165 -11.79 12.09 7.09
C ARG A 165 -11.94 11.46 8.49
N GLY A 166 -10.90 11.61 9.32
CA GLY A 166 -10.74 10.91 10.60
C GLY A 166 -10.04 9.54 10.47
N ALA A 167 -10.76 8.45 10.77
CA ALA A 167 -10.27 7.07 10.67
C ALA A 167 -11.29 6.16 9.95
N PRO A 168 -11.48 6.31 8.63
CA PRO A 168 -12.55 5.68 7.84
C PRO A 168 -12.36 4.18 7.59
N MET A 169 -11.32 3.55 8.14
CA MET A 169 -11.24 2.08 8.29
C MET A 169 -11.82 1.58 9.63
N LEU A 170 -11.94 2.45 10.64
CA LEU A 170 -12.37 2.13 12.01
C LEU A 170 -13.78 2.61 12.34
N ALA A 171 -14.24 3.70 11.71
CA ALA A 171 -15.52 4.35 11.94
C ALA A 171 -16.04 5.02 10.64
N PRO A 172 -17.31 5.47 10.58
CA PRO A 172 -17.85 6.13 9.39
C PRO A 172 -17.11 7.45 9.10
N GLU A 173 -16.68 7.65 7.86
CA GLU A 173 -15.91 8.84 7.45
C GLU A 173 -16.62 10.17 7.78
N ASN A 174 -15.84 11.22 8.09
CA ASN A 174 -16.36 12.55 8.40
C ASN A 174 -17.41 12.60 9.54
N THR A 175 -17.30 11.71 10.54
CA THR A 175 -18.10 11.73 11.78
C THR A 175 -17.24 12.00 13.03
N LEU A 176 -17.83 12.45 14.14
CA LEU A 176 -17.08 12.65 15.40
C LEU A 176 -16.41 11.37 15.89
N MET A 177 -17.06 10.22 15.75
CA MET A 177 -16.44 8.92 16.04
C MET A 177 -15.21 8.65 15.17
N SER A 178 -15.21 9.10 13.90
CA SER A 178 -14.04 9.00 13.01
C SER A 178 -12.84 9.77 13.54
N PHE A 179 -13.04 11.02 13.98
CA PHE A 179 -11.97 11.85 14.54
C PHE A 179 -11.50 11.34 15.90
N GLN A 180 -12.41 10.92 16.78
CA GLN A 180 -12.04 10.28 18.04
C GLN A 180 -11.24 8.99 17.81
N LYS A 181 -11.57 8.20 16.78
CA LYS A 181 -10.79 7.01 16.39
C LYS A 181 -9.45 7.32 15.73
N SER A 182 -9.26 8.50 15.14
CA SER A 182 -7.95 8.92 14.66
C SER A 182 -7.06 9.49 15.77
N VAL A 183 -7.62 10.02 16.87
CA VAL A 183 -6.86 10.29 18.10
C VAL A 183 -6.21 9.01 18.64
N ASP A 184 -6.95 7.88 18.68
CA ASP A 184 -6.40 6.56 19.06
C ASP A 184 -5.21 6.13 18.16
N CYS A 185 -5.10 6.69 16.96
CA CYS A 185 -4.02 6.47 15.99
C CYS A 185 -2.84 7.46 16.08
N ASP A 186 -2.79 8.34 17.09
CA ASP A 186 -1.78 9.40 17.24
C ASP A 186 -1.67 10.34 16.01
N VAL A 187 -2.79 10.59 15.30
CA VAL A 187 -2.76 11.54 14.17
C VAL A 187 -2.45 12.95 14.64
N HIS A 188 -1.64 13.68 13.88
CA HIS A 188 -1.24 15.05 14.17
C HIS A 188 -2.11 16.07 13.41
N VAL A 189 -2.83 15.59 12.39
CA VAL A 189 -3.77 16.37 11.58
C VAL A 189 -5.07 15.57 11.43
N PHE A 190 -6.21 16.20 11.69
CA PHE A 190 -7.49 15.78 11.13
C PHE A 190 -7.60 16.36 9.73
N GLU A 191 -7.64 15.48 8.73
CA GLU A 191 -7.99 15.85 7.38
C GLU A 191 -9.50 15.60 7.18
N THR A 192 -10.17 16.48 6.45
CA THR A 192 -11.62 16.43 6.25
C THR A 192 -12.06 17.24 5.04
N ASP A 193 -13.31 17.06 4.61
CA ASP A 193 -13.98 17.89 3.62
C ASP A 193 -15.00 18.80 4.32
N VAL A 194 -15.12 20.05 3.88
CA VAL A 194 -16.10 21.03 4.40
C VAL A 194 -17.02 21.50 3.28
N MET A 195 -18.32 21.47 3.54
CA MET A 195 -19.37 22.09 2.73
C MET A 195 -20.12 23.11 3.59
N VAL A 196 -20.97 23.95 2.99
CA VAL A 196 -21.82 24.92 3.71
C VAL A 196 -23.28 24.69 3.34
N SER A 197 -24.15 24.61 4.34
CA SER A 197 -25.59 24.39 4.18
C SER A 197 -26.30 25.63 3.61
N ALA A 198 -27.54 25.48 3.14
CA ALA A 198 -28.34 26.56 2.58
C ALA A 198 -28.60 27.71 3.57
N ASP A 199 -28.62 27.40 4.87
CA ASP A 199 -28.73 28.33 6.00
C ASP A 199 -27.37 28.80 6.56
N GLY A 200 -26.26 28.52 5.87
CA GLY A 200 -24.95 29.10 6.16
C GLY A 200 -24.18 28.44 7.32
N ILE A 201 -24.38 27.15 7.57
CA ILE A 201 -23.64 26.39 8.58
C ILE A 201 -22.60 25.48 7.89
N PRO A 202 -21.29 25.65 8.17
CA PRO A 202 -20.29 24.73 7.66
C PRO A 202 -20.38 23.34 8.31
N PHE A 203 -20.42 22.30 7.48
CA PHE A 203 -20.57 20.90 7.87
C PHE A 203 -19.60 20.01 7.09
N LEU A 204 -19.38 18.78 7.57
CA LEU A 204 -18.41 17.88 6.95
C LEU A 204 -19.09 16.89 6.01
N MET A 205 -18.67 16.91 4.75
CA MET A 205 -19.10 15.95 3.72
C MET A 205 -18.14 16.00 2.52
N HIS A 206 -17.76 14.83 2.01
CA HIS A 206 -16.88 14.71 0.84
C HIS A 206 -17.66 14.82 -0.47
N ASP A 207 -18.75 14.06 -0.56
CA ASP A 207 -19.53 13.91 -1.79
C ASP A 207 -20.47 15.10 -1.97
N GLU A 208 -20.66 15.55 -3.21
CA GLU A 208 -21.66 16.58 -3.50
C GLU A 208 -23.09 16.14 -3.13
N THR A 209 -23.40 14.84 -3.16
CA THR A 209 -24.71 14.30 -2.71
C THR A 209 -24.56 13.50 -1.44
N LEU A 210 -25.58 13.52 -0.59
CA LEU A 210 -25.57 12.84 0.71
C LEU A 210 -25.78 11.31 0.59
N THR A 211 -25.90 10.75 -0.63
CA THR A 211 -26.47 9.41 -0.85
C THR A 211 -25.59 8.21 -0.54
N ARG A 212 -24.27 8.37 -0.46
CA ARG A 212 -23.32 7.27 -0.18
C ARG A 212 -23.15 7.04 1.32
N THR A 213 -23.15 8.11 2.10
CA THR A 213 -22.75 8.14 3.51
C THR A 213 -23.91 8.46 4.45
N THR A 214 -25.14 8.55 3.95
CA THR A 214 -26.33 8.84 4.76
C THR A 214 -27.60 8.14 4.27
N ASN A 215 -28.63 8.10 5.11
CA ASN A 215 -29.96 7.61 4.75
C ASN A 215 -30.87 8.66 4.06
N VAL A 216 -30.33 9.68 3.38
CA VAL A 216 -31.12 10.73 2.70
C VAL A 216 -32.20 10.21 1.74
N ARG A 217 -32.00 9.03 1.14
CA ARG A 217 -33.00 8.39 0.26
C ARG A 217 -34.27 7.95 0.98
N GLU A 218 -34.19 7.71 2.29
CA GLU A 218 -35.32 7.31 3.14
C GLU A 218 -36.01 8.53 3.75
N VAL A 219 -35.23 9.49 4.25
CA VAL A 219 -35.73 10.68 4.95
C VAL A 219 -36.26 11.73 3.97
N PHE A 220 -35.54 11.97 2.86
CA PHE A 220 -35.86 13.00 1.86
C PHE A 220 -35.80 12.45 0.42
N PRO A 221 -36.63 11.43 0.06
CA PRO A 221 -36.54 10.73 -1.23
C PRO A 221 -36.61 11.64 -2.46
N ALA A 222 -37.43 12.69 -2.41
CA ALA A 222 -37.58 13.66 -3.50
C ALA A 222 -36.37 14.60 -3.69
N GLN A 223 -35.49 14.70 -2.69
CA GLN A 223 -34.33 15.61 -2.65
C GLN A 223 -33.01 14.85 -2.64
N ALA A 224 -33.03 13.51 -2.61
CA ALA A 224 -31.84 12.69 -2.41
C ALA A 224 -30.74 12.91 -3.46
N THR A 225 -31.07 13.37 -4.68
CA THR A 225 -30.09 13.69 -5.73
C THR A 225 -29.65 15.16 -5.75
N MET A 226 -30.12 15.98 -4.81
CA MET A 226 -29.69 17.38 -4.70
C MET A 226 -28.29 17.47 -4.06
N ASN A 227 -27.59 18.57 -4.31
CA ASN A 227 -26.32 18.85 -3.67
C ASN A 227 -26.53 19.09 -2.16
N GLY A 228 -25.58 18.65 -1.32
CA GLY A 228 -25.60 18.85 0.13
C GLY A 228 -25.72 20.33 0.55
N THR A 229 -25.24 21.27 -0.28
CA THR A 229 -25.40 22.71 -0.05
C THR A 229 -26.85 23.20 -0.14
N ALA A 230 -27.76 22.43 -0.75
CA ALA A 230 -29.18 22.79 -0.88
C ALA A 230 -30.02 22.46 0.36
N PHE A 231 -29.48 21.73 1.33
CA PHE A 231 -30.17 21.36 2.57
C PHE A 231 -29.88 22.38 3.68
N ASN A 232 -30.84 22.62 4.56
CA ASN A 232 -30.60 23.37 5.79
C ASN A 232 -29.94 22.49 6.85
N TRP A 233 -29.26 23.08 7.82
CA TRP A 233 -28.62 22.37 8.92
C TRP A 233 -29.60 21.48 9.71
N THR A 234 -30.84 21.94 9.91
CA THR A 234 -31.89 21.18 10.60
C THR A 234 -32.30 19.92 9.83
N ASP A 235 -32.20 19.92 8.51
CA ASP A 235 -32.49 18.76 7.67
C ASP A 235 -31.30 17.79 7.66
N LEU A 236 -30.07 18.31 7.55
CA LEU A 236 -28.83 17.54 7.66
C LEU A 236 -28.71 16.77 8.99
N GLN A 237 -29.16 17.36 10.11
CA GLN A 237 -29.16 16.69 11.43
C GLN A 237 -30.17 15.54 11.57
N GLN A 238 -31.19 15.46 10.73
CA GLN A 238 -32.14 14.34 10.75
C GLN A 238 -31.50 13.05 10.21
N LEU A 239 -30.52 13.16 9.32
CA LEU A 239 -29.88 12.04 8.64
C LEU A 239 -29.03 11.17 9.59
N ASP A 240 -29.07 9.85 9.42
CA ASP A 240 -28.05 8.92 9.90
C ASP A 240 -26.81 9.07 9.01
N ALA A 241 -25.61 9.14 9.61
CA ALA A 241 -24.34 9.23 8.88
C ALA A 241 -23.39 8.04 9.14
N GLY A 242 -23.91 6.92 9.67
CA GLY A 242 -23.09 5.81 10.16
C GLY A 242 -23.59 4.40 9.89
N SER A 243 -24.90 4.16 9.74
CA SER A 243 -25.45 2.82 9.46
C SER A 243 -24.88 2.22 8.15
N TRP A 244 -24.66 3.05 7.12
CA TRP A 244 -24.02 2.64 5.86
C TRP A 244 -22.65 1.97 6.07
N PHE A 245 -21.89 2.36 7.10
CA PHE A 245 -20.57 1.81 7.38
C PHE A 245 -20.67 0.35 7.83
N LEU A 246 -21.73 -0.02 8.57
CA LEU A 246 -21.97 -1.39 9.02
C LEU A 246 -22.34 -2.33 7.86
N GLU A 247 -22.94 -1.79 6.79
CA GLU A 247 -23.24 -2.54 5.56
C GLU A 247 -21.99 -2.79 4.72
N VAL A 248 -21.17 -1.74 4.51
CA VAL A 248 -19.94 -1.81 3.69
C VAL A 248 -18.80 -2.54 4.39
N ARG A 249 -18.63 -2.32 5.70
CA ARG A 249 -17.58 -2.92 6.52
C ARG A 249 -18.16 -3.28 7.89
N PRO A 250 -18.82 -4.43 8.06
CA PRO A 250 -19.25 -4.91 9.37
C PRO A 250 -18.01 -5.11 10.26
N PRO A 251 -17.77 -4.23 11.25
CA PRO A 251 -16.53 -4.28 12.00
C PRO A 251 -16.65 -5.35 13.10
N SER A 252 -15.51 -5.79 13.64
CA SER A 252 -15.45 -6.70 14.80
C SER A 252 -15.83 -6.01 16.13
N LEU A 253 -16.85 -5.14 16.10
CA LEU A 253 -17.40 -4.45 17.26
C LEU A 253 -18.46 -5.32 17.96
N GLY A 254 -18.46 -5.29 19.29
CA GLY A 254 -19.59 -5.75 20.09
C GLY A 254 -20.82 -4.84 19.90
N LEU A 255 -21.98 -5.28 20.43
CA LEU A 255 -23.27 -4.59 20.24
C LEU A 255 -23.21 -3.08 20.51
N ALA A 256 -22.65 -2.66 21.66
CA ALA A 256 -22.53 -1.25 22.02
C ALA A 256 -21.72 -0.41 21.01
N GLY A 257 -20.77 -1.02 20.27
CA GLY A 257 -20.04 -0.34 19.21
C GLY A 257 -20.86 -0.17 17.92
N ARG A 258 -21.84 -1.04 17.67
CA ARG A 258 -22.80 -0.85 16.57
C ARG A 258 -23.76 0.29 16.89
N ASP A 259 -24.30 0.33 18.10
CA ASP A 259 -25.20 1.39 18.55
C ASP A 259 -24.53 2.77 18.43
N GLN A 260 -23.24 2.88 18.79
CA GLN A 260 -22.44 4.10 18.61
C GLN A 260 -22.25 4.51 17.15
N VAL A 261 -22.08 3.55 16.22
CA VAL A 261 -21.97 3.80 14.78
C VAL A 261 -23.30 4.30 14.22
N GLN A 262 -24.43 3.66 14.56
CA GLN A 262 -25.77 4.07 14.09
C GLN A 262 -26.23 5.40 14.71
N ALA A 263 -25.68 5.79 15.86
CA ALA A 263 -25.92 7.10 16.45
C ALA A 263 -25.17 8.25 15.76
N GLN A 264 -24.27 7.99 14.79
CA GLN A 264 -23.51 9.05 14.15
C GLN A 264 -24.37 9.96 13.26
N LYS A 265 -24.04 11.25 13.31
CA LYS A 265 -24.65 12.34 12.55
C LYS A 265 -23.59 13.05 11.71
N ILE A 266 -24.04 13.77 10.69
CA ILE A 266 -23.20 14.74 9.97
C ILE A 266 -22.74 15.80 10.99
N PRO A 267 -21.43 15.98 11.26
CA PRO A 267 -20.98 16.98 12.21
C PRO A 267 -20.83 18.34 11.55
N SER A 268 -20.98 19.40 12.34
CA SER A 268 -20.60 20.75 11.92
C SER A 268 -19.09 20.92 12.04
N LEU A 269 -18.54 21.85 11.26
CA LEU A 269 -17.13 22.24 11.39
C LEU A 269 -16.81 22.70 12.82
N GLN A 270 -17.76 23.38 13.49
CA GLN A 270 -17.58 23.83 14.87
C GLN A 270 -17.36 22.67 15.85
N GLN A 271 -18.02 21.53 15.66
CA GLN A 271 -17.83 20.35 16.53
C GLN A 271 -16.43 19.74 16.34
N VAL A 272 -15.94 19.63 15.10
CA VAL A 272 -14.60 19.08 14.84
C VAL A 272 -13.48 20.05 15.24
N LEU A 273 -13.70 21.37 15.11
CA LEU A 273 -12.81 22.39 15.68
C LEU A 273 -12.69 22.28 17.21
N GLN A 274 -13.76 21.88 17.91
CA GLN A 274 -13.73 21.62 19.35
C GLN A 274 -12.92 20.37 19.69
N GLU A 275 -13.11 19.26 18.96
CA GLU A 275 -12.31 18.03 19.12
C GLU A 275 -10.81 18.31 18.88
N ALA A 276 -10.47 18.98 17.77
CA ALA A 276 -9.09 19.34 17.46
C ALA A 276 -8.45 20.25 18.51
N LYS A 277 -9.21 21.22 19.03
CA LYS A 277 -8.78 22.09 20.14
C LYS A 277 -8.56 21.30 21.43
N GLN A 278 -9.44 20.35 21.75
CA GLN A 278 -9.35 19.50 22.95
C GLN A 278 -8.11 18.61 22.90
N HIS A 279 -7.80 18.04 21.73
CA HIS A 279 -6.68 17.13 21.53
C HIS A 279 -5.37 17.80 21.07
N ASN A 280 -5.38 19.12 20.85
CA ASN A 280 -4.28 19.90 20.28
C ASN A 280 -3.76 19.34 18.95
N ILE A 281 -4.71 18.94 18.10
CA ILE A 281 -4.49 18.39 16.75
C ILE A 281 -4.74 19.48 15.71
N SER A 282 -3.98 19.49 14.63
CA SER A 282 -4.21 20.41 13.51
C SER A 282 -5.41 19.99 12.67
N ILE A 283 -6.10 20.91 11.98
CA ILE A 283 -7.11 20.57 10.97
C ILE A 283 -6.65 21.08 9.60
N MET A 284 -6.70 20.20 8.61
CA MET A 284 -6.56 20.50 7.18
C MET A 284 -7.85 20.12 6.47
N PHE A 285 -8.31 20.91 5.51
CA PHE A 285 -9.55 20.59 4.81
C PHE A 285 -9.65 21.13 3.39
N ASP A 286 -10.33 20.38 2.53
CA ASP A 286 -10.87 20.87 1.27
C ASP A 286 -12.18 21.62 1.55
N LEU A 287 -12.41 22.75 0.86
CA LEU A 287 -13.69 23.46 0.89
C LEU A 287 -14.44 23.19 -0.42
N ARG A 288 -15.64 22.61 -0.32
CA ARG A 288 -16.38 22.07 -1.46
C ARG A 288 -17.79 22.69 -1.61
N PRO A 289 -18.33 22.73 -2.84
CA PRO A 289 -17.65 22.56 -4.11
C PRO A 289 -16.99 23.88 -4.58
N GLU A 290 -15.77 23.81 -5.12
CA GLU A 290 -15.00 25.01 -5.52
C GLU A 290 -15.66 25.81 -6.65
N ASN A 291 -16.38 25.13 -7.54
CA ASN A 291 -17.07 25.73 -8.69
C ASN A 291 -18.46 26.31 -8.34
N HIS A 292 -18.78 26.48 -7.05
CA HIS A 292 -20.07 27.04 -6.62
C HIS A 292 -20.15 28.56 -6.83
N THR A 293 -21.32 29.08 -7.21
CA THR A 293 -21.56 30.53 -7.38
C THR A 293 -21.24 31.31 -6.11
N ASP A 294 -21.56 30.73 -4.95
CA ASP A 294 -21.41 31.34 -3.63
C ASP A 294 -20.10 30.95 -2.92
N TYR A 295 -19.10 30.42 -3.64
CA TYR A 295 -17.87 29.90 -3.03
C TYR A 295 -17.11 30.95 -2.17
N GLN A 296 -17.14 32.23 -2.55
CA GLN A 296 -16.58 33.30 -1.70
C GLN A 296 -17.34 33.45 -0.37
N SER A 297 -18.67 33.28 -0.39
CA SER A 297 -19.49 33.27 0.83
C SER A 297 -19.12 32.08 1.72
N PHE A 298 -18.91 30.89 1.12
CA PHE A 298 -18.49 29.70 1.84
C PHE A 298 -17.14 29.90 2.54
N ILE A 299 -16.18 30.56 1.89
CA ILE A 299 -14.89 30.93 2.51
C ILE A 299 -15.12 31.88 3.70
N ASN A 300 -15.89 32.96 3.50
CA ASN A 300 -16.14 33.95 4.55
C ASN A 300 -16.77 33.32 5.80
N VAL A 301 -17.82 32.51 5.62
CA VAL A 301 -18.54 31.80 6.68
C VAL A 301 -17.65 30.75 7.36
N THR A 302 -16.82 30.05 6.59
CA THR A 302 -15.86 29.06 7.13
C THR A 302 -14.79 29.73 8.00
N VAL A 303 -14.15 30.79 7.51
CA VAL A 303 -13.16 31.56 8.27
C VAL A 303 -13.79 32.15 9.54
N GLU A 304 -14.98 32.73 9.43
CA GLU A 304 -15.69 33.25 10.60
C GLU A 304 -16.03 32.16 11.62
N THR A 305 -16.49 30.98 11.18
CA THR A 305 -16.76 29.82 12.05
C THR A 305 -15.49 29.37 12.78
N ILE A 306 -14.36 29.30 12.08
CA ILE A 306 -13.06 28.96 12.67
C ILE A 306 -12.64 30.00 13.72
N LEU A 307 -12.69 31.29 13.39
CA LEU A 307 -12.33 32.36 14.34
C LEU A 307 -13.24 32.37 15.58
N ARG A 308 -14.56 32.19 15.40
CA ARG A 308 -15.55 32.12 16.50
C ARG A 308 -15.38 30.87 17.38
N SER A 309 -14.80 29.78 16.87
CA SER A 309 -14.53 28.56 17.69
C SER A 309 -13.47 28.78 18.78
N GLY A 310 -12.60 29.78 18.60
CA GLY A 310 -11.47 30.04 19.48
C GLY A 310 -10.45 28.90 19.52
N ILE A 311 -10.34 28.08 18.46
CA ILE A 311 -9.19 27.21 18.23
C ILE A 311 -7.92 28.06 18.04
N PRO A 312 -6.75 27.65 18.55
CA PRO A 312 -5.50 28.35 18.25
C PRO A 312 -5.26 28.42 16.73
N PRO A 313 -5.08 29.61 16.13
CA PRO A 313 -4.99 29.77 14.67
C PRO A 313 -3.89 28.91 14.02
N GLN A 314 -2.79 28.68 14.74
CA GLN A 314 -1.68 27.85 14.27
C GLN A 314 -2.03 26.35 14.12
N LEU A 315 -3.18 25.89 14.61
CA LEU A 315 -3.68 24.53 14.34
C LEU A 315 -4.44 24.44 13.01
N ILE A 316 -4.75 25.57 12.37
CA ILE A 316 -5.48 25.60 11.09
C ILE A 316 -4.48 25.55 9.94
N LEU A 317 -4.60 24.48 9.14
CA LEU A 317 -3.84 24.23 7.93
C LEU A 317 -4.74 24.58 6.74
N TRP A 318 -4.69 25.85 6.34
CA TRP A 318 -5.53 26.37 5.28
C TRP A 318 -5.02 25.90 3.91
N LEU A 319 -5.76 24.95 3.34
CA LEU A 319 -5.50 24.35 2.03
C LEU A 319 -6.22 25.05 0.84
N PRO A 320 -7.45 25.61 0.98
CA PRO A 320 -8.16 26.19 -0.17
C PRO A 320 -7.40 27.33 -0.87
N ASP A 321 -7.24 27.21 -2.20
CA ASP A 321 -6.50 28.20 -3.01
C ASP A 321 -7.30 29.49 -3.26
N GLY A 322 -8.63 29.41 -3.33
CA GLY A 322 -9.51 30.55 -3.57
C GLY A 322 -9.39 31.65 -2.50
N PHE A 323 -9.33 32.90 -2.93
CA PHE A 323 -9.34 34.10 -2.07
C PHE A 323 -8.27 34.14 -0.96
N ARG A 324 -7.15 33.40 -1.12
CA ARG A 324 -6.08 33.22 -0.12
C ARG A 324 -5.55 34.53 0.48
N GLU A 325 -5.39 35.59 -0.31
CA GLU A 325 -4.99 36.92 0.19
C GLU A 325 -6.00 37.54 1.16
N GLN A 326 -7.30 37.38 0.90
CA GLN A 326 -8.36 37.84 1.80
C GLN A 326 -8.32 37.06 3.12
N VAL A 327 -8.09 35.74 3.05
CA VAL A 327 -7.96 34.87 4.23
C VAL A 327 -6.73 35.23 5.04
N ARG A 328 -5.57 35.53 4.42
CA ARG A 328 -4.37 36.01 5.11
C ARG A 328 -4.61 37.33 5.87
N GLN A 329 -5.39 38.25 5.29
CA GLN A 329 -5.73 39.51 5.93
C GLN A 329 -6.71 39.32 7.11
N GLN A 330 -7.71 38.43 6.96
CA GLN A 330 -8.73 38.18 7.97
C GLN A 330 -8.24 37.26 9.11
N ALA A 331 -7.37 36.30 8.81
CA ALA A 331 -6.88 35.27 9.71
C ALA A 331 -5.37 34.99 9.51
N PRO A 332 -4.48 35.96 9.79
CA PRO A 332 -3.04 35.86 9.53
C PRO A 332 -2.32 34.76 10.33
N GLY A 333 -2.98 34.16 11.33
CA GLY A 333 -2.44 33.03 12.09
C GLY A 333 -2.66 31.65 11.47
N PHE A 334 -3.44 31.53 10.39
CA PHE A 334 -3.65 30.24 9.70
C PHE A 334 -2.42 29.85 8.88
N GLN A 335 -1.95 28.61 9.04
CA GLN A 335 -0.82 28.09 8.28
C GLN A 335 -1.28 27.78 6.84
N GLN A 336 -0.68 28.44 5.87
CA GLN A 336 -1.00 28.25 4.45
C GLN A 336 -0.33 26.97 3.94
N ILE A 337 -1.13 26.06 3.35
CA ILE A 337 -0.68 24.84 2.69
C ILE A 337 -1.08 24.91 1.21
N TYR A 338 -0.27 24.33 0.33
CA TYR A 338 -0.40 24.48 -1.12
C TYR A 338 -0.48 23.13 -1.82
N GLY A 339 -1.26 23.08 -2.90
CA GLY A 339 -1.26 21.95 -3.83
C GLY A 339 -0.02 21.92 -4.73
N LEU A 340 -0.21 21.37 -5.94
CA LEU A 340 0.83 21.27 -6.98
C LEU A 340 1.46 22.62 -7.32
N LYS A 341 2.73 22.61 -7.75
CA LYS A 341 3.52 23.82 -8.01
C LYS A 341 2.88 24.79 -9.03
N SER A 342 1.99 24.32 -9.89
CA SER A 342 1.19 25.15 -10.80
C SER A 342 0.17 26.07 -10.10
N SER A 343 -0.15 25.85 -8.82
CA SER A 343 -0.96 26.78 -8.02
C SER A 343 -0.14 27.83 -7.26
N TRP A 344 1.19 27.78 -7.34
CA TRP A 344 2.07 28.69 -6.62
C TRP A 344 2.35 29.94 -7.45
N ASN A 345 2.24 31.11 -6.84
CA ASN A 345 2.79 32.33 -7.41
C ASN A 345 4.33 32.31 -7.31
N GLU A 346 5.06 32.76 -8.32
CA GLU A 346 6.53 32.63 -8.38
C GLU A 346 7.27 33.37 -7.24
N THR A 347 6.58 34.30 -6.57
CA THR A 347 7.07 35.05 -5.41
C THR A 347 6.92 34.30 -4.08
N GLU A 348 6.25 33.15 -4.04
CA GLU A 348 5.96 32.42 -2.81
C GLU A 348 6.82 31.16 -2.63
N SER A 349 7.46 31.05 -1.47
CA SER A 349 8.16 29.84 -1.03
C SER A 349 7.35 29.16 0.07
N PRO A 350 6.56 28.12 -0.24
CA PRO A 350 5.65 27.52 0.72
C PRO A 350 6.41 26.71 1.77
N LEU A 351 6.07 26.89 3.05
CA LEU A 351 6.64 26.07 4.14
C LEU A 351 6.04 24.65 4.19
N ARG A 352 4.85 24.46 3.60
CA ARG A 352 4.08 23.22 3.61
C ARG A 352 3.35 22.99 2.31
N VAL A 353 3.37 21.77 1.81
CA VAL A 353 2.68 21.35 0.59
C VAL A 353 1.87 20.08 0.85
N ASN A 354 0.70 19.97 0.23
CA ASN A 354 -0.18 18.81 0.27
C ASN A 354 -0.33 18.29 -1.16
N LEU A 355 0.30 17.16 -1.47
CA LEU A 355 0.42 16.64 -2.83
C LEU A 355 -0.15 15.22 -2.94
N PRO A 356 -0.84 14.87 -4.04
CA PRO A 356 -1.12 13.47 -4.32
C PRO A 356 0.22 12.75 -4.54
N TYR A 357 0.41 11.57 -3.94
CA TYR A 357 1.71 10.87 -3.98
C TYR A 357 2.14 10.44 -5.40
N GLN A 358 1.21 10.46 -6.36
CA GLN A 358 1.40 10.05 -7.75
C GLN A 358 2.12 11.12 -8.59
N ASP A 359 1.98 12.40 -8.21
CA ASP A 359 2.46 13.55 -9.00
C ASP A 359 3.85 14.04 -8.56
N VAL A 360 4.50 13.34 -7.62
CA VAL A 360 5.78 13.74 -7.03
C VAL A 360 6.73 12.56 -6.88
N SER A 361 7.94 12.68 -7.43
CA SER A 361 8.96 11.66 -7.35
C SER A 361 9.66 11.64 -5.98
N THR A 362 10.25 10.51 -5.62
CA THR A 362 11.02 10.36 -4.38
C THR A 362 12.21 11.33 -4.29
N GLU A 363 12.82 11.69 -5.42
CA GLU A 363 13.84 12.73 -5.52
C GLU A 363 13.29 14.13 -5.21
N GLN A 364 12.08 14.45 -5.69
CA GLN A 364 11.43 15.74 -5.43
C GLN A 364 11.04 15.88 -3.95
N ILE A 365 10.57 14.80 -3.31
CA ILE A 365 10.33 14.76 -1.85
C ILE A 365 11.64 15.07 -1.09
N GLY A 366 12.74 14.43 -1.50
CA GLY A 366 14.06 14.69 -0.93
C GLY A 366 14.53 16.14 -1.08
N ARG A 367 14.29 16.77 -2.24
CA ARG A 367 14.60 18.20 -2.49
C ARG A 367 13.75 19.12 -1.62
N TYR A 368 12.43 18.90 -1.54
CA TYR A 368 11.56 19.68 -0.65
C TYR A 368 12.06 19.64 0.80
N ARG A 369 12.48 18.48 1.29
CA ARG A 369 13.06 18.35 2.64
C ARG A 369 14.38 19.12 2.79
N GLN A 370 15.24 19.17 1.76
CA GLN A 370 16.48 19.97 1.77
C GLN A 370 16.18 21.47 1.81
N ASP A 371 15.11 21.90 1.14
CA ASP A 371 14.62 23.29 1.13
C ASP A 371 13.80 23.67 2.39
N ASN A 372 13.72 22.77 3.39
CA ASN A 372 12.88 22.88 4.60
C ASN A 372 11.37 23.01 4.36
N ILE A 373 10.89 22.50 3.22
CA ILE A 373 9.48 22.43 2.85
C ILE A 373 8.90 21.09 3.33
N SER A 374 7.90 21.14 4.21
CA SER A 374 7.24 19.93 4.72
C SER A 374 6.21 19.42 3.72
N VAL A 375 6.36 18.16 3.29
CA VAL A 375 5.47 17.51 2.31
C VAL A 375 4.48 16.59 3.04
N ASN A 376 3.18 16.85 2.87
CA ASN A 376 2.11 15.89 3.16
C ASN A 376 1.70 15.16 1.87
N LEU A 377 1.57 13.84 1.93
CA LEU A 377 1.21 13.01 0.77
C LEU A 377 -0.09 12.24 0.99
N TYR A 378 -0.99 12.24 0.01
CA TYR A 378 -2.34 11.67 0.14
C TYR A 378 -2.77 10.82 -1.07
N VAL A 379 -3.60 9.77 -0.91
CA VAL A 379 -3.99 9.06 0.34
C VAL A 379 -3.18 7.77 0.44
N VAL A 380 -2.35 7.63 1.46
CA VAL A 380 -1.38 6.54 1.63
C VAL A 380 -1.90 5.52 2.62
N ASN A 381 -2.33 4.34 2.14
CA ASN A 381 -2.88 3.27 3.00
C ASN A 381 -1.92 2.09 3.19
N GLU A 382 -1.04 1.86 2.21
CA GLU A 382 -0.23 0.65 2.17
C GLU A 382 1.09 0.78 2.95
N PRO A 383 1.46 -0.19 3.81
CA PRO A 383 2.73 -0.19 4.54
C PRO A 383 3.98 -0.09 3.65
N TRP A 384 3.95 -0.70 2.47
CA TRP A 384 5.08 -0.62 1.52
C TRP A 384 5.23 0.80 0.95
N LEU A 385 4.12 1.47 0.62
CA LEU A 385 4.13 2.83 0.09
C LEU A 385 4.58 3.81 1.19
N PHE A 386 4.04 3.66 2.40
CA PHE A 386 4.50 4.42 3.57
C PHE A 386 6.01 4.26 3.81
N SER A 387 6.56 3.06 3.61
CA SER A 387 8.00 2.81 3.73
C SER A 387 8.82 3.59 2.70
N VAL A 388 8.44 3.52 1.41
CA VAL A 388 9.12 4.26 0.33
C VAL A 388 9.08 5.78 0.58
N LEU A 389 7.93 6.31 0.99
CA LEU A 389 7.73 7.74 1.27
C LEU A 389 8.46 8.20 2.54
N TRP A 390 8.54 7.35 3.57
CA TRP A 390 9.39 7.57 4.74
C TRP A 390 10.85 7.68 4.33
N CYS A 391 11.38 6.70 3.59
CA CYS A 391 12.77 6.73 3.10
C CYS A 391 13.05 7.97 2.20
N ALA A 392 12.08 8.39 1.38
CA ALA A 392 12.20 9.60 0.57
C ALA A 392 12.17 10.92 1.38
N GLY A 393 11.75 10.88 2.65
CA GLY A 393 11.75 12.03 3.56
C GLY A 393 10.45 12.82 3.59
N ALA A 394 9.30 12.20 3.34
CA ALA A 394 7.99 12.84 3.53
C ALA A 394 7.81 13.34 4.99
N GLY A 395 7.21 14.52 5.17
CA GLY A 395 6.95 15.09 6.49
C GLY A 395 5.73 14.46 7.15
N SER A 396 4.69 14.19 6.37
CA SER A 396 3.47 13.52 6.81
C SER A 396 2.77 12.77 5.67
N VAL A 397 1.82 11.90 6.02
CA VAL A 397 0.91 11.28 5.05
C VAL A 397 -0.54 11.35 5.53
N THR A 398 -1.47 11.58 4.61
CA THR A 398 -2.91 11.43 4.84
C THR A 398 -3.31 9.98 4.57
N THR A 399 -3.99 9.33 5.53
CA THR A 399 -4.25 7.89 5.49
C THR A 399 -5.64 7.50 6.00
N ASN A 400 -6.24 6.48 5.39
CA ASN A 400 -7.39 5.75 5.94
C ASN A 400 -6.96 4.69 6.96
N ALA A 401 -5.71 4.22 6.88
CA ALA A 401 -5.18 3.05 7.56
C ALA A 401 -4.30 3.41 8.78
N CYS A 402 -4.71 4.43 9.53
CA CYS A 402 -3.92 5.00 10.62
C CYS A 402 -3.50 3.95 11.67
N GLN A 403 -4.37 2.97 11.94
CA GLN A 403 -4.12 1.86 12.86
C GLN A 403 -3.00 0.92 12.42
N VAL A 404 -2.74 0.83 11.10
CA VAL A 404 -1.66 0.00 10.54
C VAL A 404 -0.36 0.80 10.52
N LEU A 405 -0.41 2.04 10.05
CA LEU A 405 0.78 2.88 9.89
C LEU A 405 1.34 3.37 11.23
N LYS A 406 0.51 3.51 12.28
CA LYS A 406 0.96 3.81 13.66
C LYS A 406 1.97 2.78 14.16
N GLU A 407 1.68 1.49 13.99
CA GLU A 407 2.51 0.38 14.49
C GLU A 407 3.85 0.22 13.75
N MET A 408 4.03 0.85 12.59
CA MET A 408 5.29 0.78 11.83
C MET A 408 6.42 1.51 12.55
N LYS A 409 7.37 0.75 13.09
CA LYS A 409 8.55 1.29 13.82
C LYS A 409 9.76 1.59 12.93
N ARG A 410 9.80 1.04 11.72
CA ARG A 410 10.82 1.25 10.68
C ARG A 410 10.18 1.06 9.29
N PRO A 411 10.76 1.60 8.21
CA PRO A 411 10.39 1.21 6.86
C PRO A 411 10.58 -0.29 6.65
N LEU A 412 9.71 -0.89 5.84
CA LEU A 412 10.01 -2.17 5.21
C LEU A 412 11.25 -2.02 4.32
N TRP A 413 12.03 -3.09 4.20
CA TRP A 413 13.19 -3.19 3.30
C TRP A 413 14.41 -2.31 3.60
N LEU A 414 14.46 -1.61 4.74
CA LEU A 414 15.69 -0.96 5.22
C LEU A 414 16.86 -1.97 5.35
N THR A 415 16.56 -3.21 5.75
CA THR A 415 17.53 -4.32 5.83
C THR A 415 17.70 -5.12 4.53
N TYR A 416 17.16 -4.65 3.39
CA TYR A 416 17.15 -5.43 2.15
C TYR A 416 18.55 -5.81 1.66
N LEU A 417 19.56 -4.95 1.84
CA LEU A 417 20.94 -5.26 1.49
C LEU A 417 21.43 -6.55 2.19
N MET A 418 21.10 -6.74 3.47
CA MET A 418 21.42 -7.97 4.19
C MET A 418 20.62 -9.17 3.68
N VAL A 419 19.32 -8.97 3.42
CA VAL A 419 18.44 -10.04 2.89
C VAL A 419 18.93 -10.52 1.52
N TRP A 420 19.32 -9.60 0.63
CA TRP A 420 19.91 -9.88 -0.66
C TRP A 420 21.19 -10.72 -0.51
N ILE A 421 22.19 -10.22 0.22
CA ILE A 421 23.47 -10.94 0.41
C ILE A 421 23.24 -12.36 0.96
N VAL A 422 22.38 -12.52 1.97
CA VAL A 422 22.06 -13.84 2.54
C VAL A 422 21.32 -14.73 1.53
N THR A 423 20.37 -14.18 0.77
CA THR A 423 19.62 -14.94 -0.25
C THR A 423 20.55 -15.50 -1.32
N ASP A 424 21.45 -14.67 -1.84
CA ASP A 424 22.40 -15.06 -2.90
C ASP A 424 23.43 -16.06 -2.37
N CYS A 425 23.96 -15.87 -1.16
CA CYS A 425 24.86 -16.84 -0.52
C CYS A 425 24.19 -18.21 -0.28
N VAL A 426 22.95 -18.23 0.22
CA VAL A 426 22.20 -19.47 0.44
C VAL A 426 21.88 -20.16 -0.88
N SER A 427 21.40 -19.40 -1.88
CA SER A 427 21.18 -19.88 -3.25
C SER A 427 22.45 -20.51 -3.83
N PHE A 428 23.59 -19.82 -3.75
CA PHE A 428 24.86 -20.32 -4.26
C PHE A 428 25.30 -21.64 -3.61
N LEU A 429 25.17 -21.76 -2.29
CA LEU A 429 25.49 -23.00 -1.57
C LEU A 429 24.56 -24.16 -1.96
N LEU A 430 23.26 -23.89 -2.15
CA LEU A 430 22.29 -24.89 -2.59
C LEU A 430 22.54 -25.35 -4.02
N ILE A 431 22.78 -24.40 -4.95
CA ILE A 431 23.16 -24.70 -6.34
C ILE A 431 24.43 -25.56 -6.37
N LEU A 432 25.47 -25.16 -5.63
CA LEU A 432 26.71 -25.94 -5.52
C LEU A 432 26.46 -27.35 -4.99
N SER A 433 25.60 -27.49 -3.97
CA SER A 433 25.25 -28.81 -3.43
C SER A 433 24.54 -29.71 -4.44
N ALA A 434 23.66 -29.17 -5.29
CA ALA A 434 22.98 -29.95 -6.33
C ALA A 434 23.98 -30.51 -7.35
N PHE A 435 24.93 -29.71 -7.82
CA PHE A 435 25.97 -30.16 -8.76
C PHE A 435 26.99 -31.12 -8.14
N LEU A 436 27.22 -31.08 -6.82
CA LEU A 436 28.13 -31.99 -6.12
C LEU A 436 27.48 -33.32 -5.71
N LEU A 437 26.18 -33.32 -5.37
CA LEU A 437 25.45 -34.53 -4.93
C LEU A 437 24.94 -35.40 -6.07
N LEU A 438 25.00 -34.92 -7.31
CA LEU A 438 24.64 -35.65 -8.53
C LEU A 438 25.86 -36.23 -9.29
N GLN A 439 27.05 -36.23 -8.67
CA GLN A 439 28.25 -36.96 -9.13
C GLN A 439 28.21 -38.43 -8.71
#